data_AF-A0A6A2WHQ3-F1
#
_entry.id   AF-A0A6A2WHQ3-F1
#
_cell.length_a   1.000
_cell.length_b   1.000
_cell.length_c   1.000
_cell.angle_alpha   90.00
_cell.angle_beta   90.00
_cell.angle_gamma   90.00
#
_symmetry.space_group_name_H-M   'P 1'
#
loop_
_entity.id
_entity.type
_entity.pdbx_description
1 polymer ?
#
loop_
_entity_poly.entity_id
_entity_poly.type
_entity_poly.pdbx_seq_one_letter_code
_entity_poly.pdbx_strand_id
1 'polypeptide(L)'
;MANKPTNKGNTNKKLKHQANQDSEGANGDNPEIWATFDHSFKQVQSVLDRNRVLIQQVNDNHQSRIHDNMVKNVALIQELNGNISKVVSLYSDFSSNFSTVFNRHVDDGEGPKNGD
;
A
#
# COMPACT_ATOMS: atom_id res chain seq x y z
N MET A 1 -72.60 -10.02 -16.35
CA MET A 1 -71.37 -10.60 -16.93
C MET A 1 -70.41 -10.83 -15.79
N ALA A 2 -70.21 -12.08 -15.38
CA ALA A 2 -69.45 -12.48 -14.20
C ALA A 2 -68.07 -13.03 -14.62
N ASN A 3 -67.02 -12.56 -13.96
CA ASN A 3 -65.62 -12.87 -14.28
C ASN A 3 -65.24 -14.32 -13.93
N LYS A 4 -64.46 -14.96 -14.82
CA LYS A 4 -63.88 -16.31 -14.71
C LYS A 4 -62.69 -16.34 -13.72
N PRO A 5 -62.31 -17.53 -13.21
CA PRO A 5 -61.56 -17.72 -11.98
C PRO A 5 -60.04 -17.60 -12.12
N THR A 6 -59.42 -17.33 -10.97
CA THR A 6 -57.98 -17.28 -10.68
C THR A 6 -57.30 -18.65 -10.87
N ASN A 7 -56.19 -18.64 -11.61
CA ASN A 7 -55.35 -19.81 -11.91
C ASN A 7 -54.45 -20.16 -10.71
N LYS A 8 -54.45 -21.45 -10.35
CA LYS A 8 -53.60 -22.08 -9.33
C LYS A 8 -52.19 -22.29 -9.85
N GLY A 9 -51.25 -22.31 -8.89
CA GLY A 9 -49.82 -22.21 -9.10
C GLY A 9 -49.17 -23.31 -9.95
N ASN A 10 -47.92 -23.02 -10.32
CA ASN A 10 -46.97 -24.05 -10.73
C ASN A 10 -45.58 -23.70 -10.18
N THR A 11 -45.11 -24.63 -9.35
CA THR A 11 -43.79 -24.76 -8.76
C THR A 11 -42.73 -25.01 -9.84
N ASN A 12 -41.63 -24.25 -9.84
CA ASN A 12 -40.43 -24.62 -10.57
C ASN A 12 -39.17 -24.42 -9.71
N LYS A 13 -38.74 -25.56 -9.15
CA LYS A 13 -37.37 -26.09 -9.08
C LYS A 13 -36.22 -25.08 -8.97
N LYS A 14 -35.69 -24.99 -7.73
CA LYS A 14 -34.28 -25.19 -7.36
C LYS A 14 -33.26 -24.85 -8.45
N LEU A 15 -32.85 -23.58 -8.50
CA LEU A 15 -31.54 -23.19 -9.00
C LEU A 15 -30.63 -23.03 -7.80
N LYS A 16 -29.76 -24.02 -7.62
CA LYS A 16 -28.69 -24.03 -6.63
C LYS A 16 -27.78 -22.86 -6.99
N HIS A 17 -27.78 -21.80 -6.17
CA HIS A 17 -26.73 -20.80 -6.22
C HIS A 17 -25.45 -21.54 -5.88
N GLN A 18 -24.66 -21.83 -6.91
CA GLN A 18 -23.25 -22.10 -6.76
C GLN A 18 -22.69 -20.79 -6.21
N ALA A 19 -22.60 -20.73 -4.88
CA ALA A 19 -21.78 -19.73 -4.22
C ALA A 19 -20.40 -19.89 -4.86
N ASN A 20 -20.06 -18.96 -5.74
CA ASN A 20 -18.68 -18.64 -6.01
C ASN A 20 -18.14 -18.29 -4.63
N GLN A 21 -17.47 -19.25 -3.98
CA GLN A 21 -16.60 -18.94 -2.88
C GLN A 21 -15.50 -18.10 -3.52
N ASP A 22 -15.76 -16.80 -3.58
CA ASP A 22 -14.72 -15.81 -3.71
C ASP A 22 -13.65 -16.22 -2.70
N SER A 23 -12.47 -16.42 -3.25
CA SER A 23 -11.27 -16.90 -2.58
C SER A 23 -10.92 -16.01 -1.37
N GLU A 24 -11.63 -16.20 -0.25
CA GLU A 24 -11.18 -15.78 1.06
C GLU A 24 -10.07 -16.73 1.49
N GLY A 25 -8.83 -16.24 1.49
CA GLY A 25 -7.70 -16.96 2.06
C GLY A 25 -6.39 -16.88 1.29
N ALA A 26 -6.12 -15.82 0.52
CA ALA A 26 -4.72 -15.48 0.24
C ALA A 26 -4.13 -14.92 1.53
N ASN A 27 -3.49 -15.81 2.28
CA ASN A 27 -2.90 -15.61 3.59
C ASN A 27 -2.00 -14.36 3.62
N GLY A 28 -2.57 -13.22 4.03
CA GLY A 28 -1.86 -11.96 4.27
C GLY A 28 -1.10 -11.95 5.61
N ASP A 29 -1.04 -13.08 6.31
CA ASP A 29 -0.51 -13.24 7.66
C ASP A 29 0.92 -13.80 7.64
N ASN A 30 1.84 -13.22 6.85
CA ASN A 30 3.26 -13.44 7.12
C ASN A 30 3.78 -12.29 8.01
N PRO A 31 3.98 -12.51 9.32
CA PRO A 31 4.39 -11.46 10.27
C PRO A 31 5.72 -10.81 9.90
N GLU A 32 6.58 -11.53 9.18
CA GLU A 32 7.89 -11.04 8.73
C GLU A 32 7.77 -9.95 7.65
N ILE A 33 6.77 -10.06 6.76
CA ILE A 33 6.47 -9.05 5.74
C ILE A 33 6.01 -7.76 6.42
N TRP A 34 5.08 -7.89 7.38
CA TRP A 34 4.55 -6.76 8.13
C TRP A 34 5.60 -6.08 8.99
N ALA A 35 6.53 -6.83 9.58
CA ALA A 35 7.65 -6.26 10.32
C ALA A 35 8.58 -5.43 9.42
N THR A 36 8.88 -5.94 8.21
CA THR A 36 9.69 -5.22 7.22
C THR A 36 8.98 -3.97 6.72
N PHE A 37 7.66 -4.03 6.54
CA PHE A 37 6.82 -2.90 6.17
C PHE A 37 6.84 -1.81 7.25
N ASP A 38 6.54 -2.18 8.50
CA ASP A 38 6.52 -1.25 9.64
C ASP A 38 7.87 -0.55 9.80
N HIS A 39 8.98 -1.27 9.68
CA HIS A 39 10.31 -0.71 9.74
C HIS A 39 10.59 0.29 8.60
N SER A 40 10.26 -0.09 7.36
CA SER A 40 10.48 0.79 6.19
C SER A 40 9.63 2.05 6.28
N PHE A 41 8.39 1.92 6.73
CA PHE A 41 7.48 3.04 6.93
C PHE A 41 7.99 4.00 8.01
N LYS A 42 8.42 3.49 9.17
CA LYS A 42 9.02 4.31 10.25
C LYS A 42 10.25 5.08 9.77
N GLN A 43 11.08 4.48 8.92
CA GLN A 43 12.22 5.16 8.32
C GLN A 43 11.80 6.31 7.41
N VAL A 44 10.82 6.09 6.53
CA VAL A 44 10.27 7.14 5.66
C VAL A 44 9.69 8.27 6.50
N GLN A 45 8.90 7.96 7.54
CA GLN A 45 8.35 8.94 8.46
C GLN A 45 9.43 9.79 9.11
N SER A 46 10.48 9.17 9.65
CA SER A 46 11.59 9.88 10.28
C SER A 46 12.29 10.85 9.31
N VAL A 47 12.45 10.47 8.05
CA VAL A 47 13.05 11.33 7.01
C VAL A 47 12.12 12.50 6.66
N LEU A 48 10.81 12.26 6.56
CA LEU A 48 9.83 13.32 6.28
C LEU A 48 9.66 14.29 7.45
N ASP A 49 9.71 13.81 8.69
CA ASP A 49 9.72 14.65 9.88
C ASP A 49 10.95 15.56 9.90
N ARG A 50 12.11 15.04 9.49
CA ARG A 50 13.31 15.86 9.32
C ARG A 50 13.10 16.92 8.23
N ASN A 51 12.49 16.57 7.09
CA ASN A 51 12.18 17.55 6.04
C ASN A 51 11.30 18.69 6.54
N ARG A 52 10.31 18.39 7.39
CA ARG A 52 9.45 19.41 7.99
C ARG A 52 10.27 20.42 8.80
N VAL A 53 11.21 19.95 9.61
CA VAL A 53 12.10 20.82 10.41
C VAL A 53 13.01 21.66 9.51
N LEU A 54 13.60 21.05 8.47
CA LEU A 54 14.47 21.75 7.53
C LEU A 54 13.72 22.86 6.79
N ILE A 55 12.51 22.60 6.30
CA ILE A 55 11.67 23.60 5.63
C ILE A 55 11.36 24.76 6.58
N GLN A 56 11.04 24.46 7.85
CA GLN A 56 10.81 25.51 8.83
C GLN A 56 12.06 26.38 9.02
N GLN A 57 13.24 25.78 9.16
CA GLN A 57 14.50 26.53 9.29
C GLN A 57 14.82 27.37 8.05
N VAL A 58 14.57 26.84 6.84
CA VAL A 58 14.72 27.59 5.58
C VAL A 58 13.82 28.83 5.57
N ASN A 59 12.57 28.66 6.00
CA ASN A 59 11.60 29.76 6.10
C ASN A 59 12.02 30.78 7.14
N ASP A 60 12.43 30.36 8.33
CA ASP A 60 12.88 31.25 9.42
C ASP A 60 14.10 32.07 8.99
N ASN A 61 15.06 31.43 8.34
CA ASN A 61 16.23 32.12 7.76
C ASN A 61 15.82 33.16 6.71
N HIS A 62 14.84 32.84 5.86
CA HIS A 62 14.32 33.78 4.85
C HIS A 62 13.61 34.98 5.48
N GLN A 63 12.76 34.73 6.48
CA GLN A 63 12.04 35.77 7.21
C GLN A 63 12.96 36.69 8.01
N SER A 64 14.10 36.17 8.49
CA SER A 64 15.08 36.97 9.23
C SER A 64 15.71 38.08 8.37
N ARG A 65 15.74 37.91 7.04
CA ARG A 65 16.42 38.81 6.08
C ARG A 65 17.91 39.05 6.38
N ILE A 66 18.53 38.21 7.20
CA ILE A 66 19.96 38.24 7.51
C ILE A 66 20.68 37.45 6.42
N HIS A 67 21.64 38.08 5.74
CA HIS A 67 22.38 37.48 4.63
C HIS A 67 23.04 36.15 5.01
N ASP A 68 23.71 36.09 6.15
CA ASP A 68 24.39 34.89 6.63
C ASP A 68 23.45 33.71 6.86
N ASN A 69 22.20 33.97 7.27
CA ASN A 69 21.19 32.93 7.45
C ASN A 69 20.66 32.44 6.10
N MET A 70 20.51 33.33 5.12
CA MET A 70 20.14 32.95 3.76
C MET A 70 21.18 32.03 3.11
N VAL A 71 22.47 32.24 3.38
CA VAL A 71 23.54 31.35 2.89
C VAL A 71 23.39 29.94 3.47
N LYS A 72 22.98 29.79 4.74
CA LYS A 72 22.73 28.47 5.36
C LYS A 72 21.60 27.70 4.69
N ASN A 73 20.64 28.38 4.04
CA ASN A 73 19.55 27.70 3.31
C ASN A 73 20.06 26.79 2.21
N VAL A 74 21.23 27.07 1.62
CA VAL A 74 21.83 26.20 0.60
C VAL A 74 22.09 24.81 1.17
N ALA A 75 22.72 24.72 2.33
CA ALA A 75 23.00 23.44 2.98
C ALA A 75 21.71 22.73 3.43
N LEU A 76 20.74 23.47 3.97
CA LEU A 76 19.44 22.91 4.38
C LEU A 76 18.65 22.33 3.19
N ILE A 77 18.66 23.03 2.04
CA ILE A 77 18.02 22.57 0.80
C ILE A 77 18.76 21.36 0.20
N GLN A 78 20.09 21.32 0.29
CA GLN A 78 20.86 20.14 -0.10
C GLN A 78 20.47 18.92 0.75
N GLU A 79 20.32 19.10 2.06
CA GLU A 79 19.86 18.03 2.96
C GLU A 79 18.43 17.59 2.60
N LEU A 80 17.52 18.53 2.32
CA LEU A 80 16.16 18.22 1.84
C LEU A 80 16.18 17.35 0.58
N ASN A 81 16.99 17.71 -0.42
CA ASN A 81 17.10 16.95 -1.68
C ASN A 81 17.69 15.55 -1.45
N GLY A 82 18.68 15.43 -0.55
CA GLY A 82 19.24 14.15 -0.13
C GLY A 82 18.17 13.26 0.53
N ASN A 83 17.35 13.83 1.40
CA ASN A 83 16.25 13.15 2.06
C ASN A 83 15.18 12.68 1.07
N ILE A 84 14.84 13.47 0.05
CA ILE A 84 13.94 13.02 -1.02
C ILE A 84 14.51 11.81 -1.76
N SER A 85 15.81 11.85 -2.12
CA SER A 85 16.47 10.71 -2.77
C SER A 85 16.46 9.46 -1.89
N LYS A 86 16.64 9.62 -0.57
CA LYS A 86 16.54 8.54 0.41
C LYS A 86 15.12 7.97 0.48
N VAL A 87 14.09 8.81 0.50
CA VAL A 87 12.68 8.35 0.48
C VAL A 87 12.39 7.54 -0.76
N VAL A 88 12.82 8.00 -1.95
CA VAL A 88 12.65 7.25 -3.20
C VAL A 88 13.32 5.88 -3.11
N SER A 89 14.55 5.82 -2.56
CA SER A 89 15.28 4.56 -2.39
C SER A 89 14.54 3.60 -1.44
N LEU A 90 14.10 4.09 -0.28
CA LEU A 90 13.34 3.29 0.69
C LEU A 90 12.04 2.72 0.09
N TYR A 91 11.33 3.52 -0.71
CA TYR A 91 10.13 3.05 -1.40
C TYR A 91 10.43 2.03 -2.51
N SER A 92 11.53 2.21 -3.25
CA SER A 92 11.97 1.26 -4.27
C SER A 92 12.31 -0.10 -3.66
N ASP A 93 13.08 -0.09 -2.57
CA ASP A 93 13.45 -1.30 -1.83
C ASP A 93 12.20 -1.99 -1.26
N PHE A 94 11.29 -1.19 -0.67
CA PHE A 94 10.03 -1.68 -0.16
C PHE A 94 9.18 -2.36 -1.25
N SER A 95 8.96 -1.69 -2.38
CA SER A 95 8.16 -2.21 -3.50
C SER A 95 8.73 -3.50 -4.07
N SER A 96 10.07 -3.57 -4.19
CA SER A 96 10.78 -4.74 -4.71
C SER A 96 10.68 -5.94 -3.75
N ASN A 97 10.86 -5.69 -2.44
CA ASN A 97 10.71 -6.71 -1.40
C ASN A 97 9.27 -7.24 -1.35
N PHE A 98 8.28 -6.35 -1.38
CA PHE A 98 6.87 -6.72 -1.39
C PHE A 98 6.53 -7.59 -2.60
N SER A 99 6.93 -7.16 -3.81
CA SER A 99 6.69 -7.90 -5.05
C SER A 99 7.33 -9.29 -5.02
N THR A 100 8.56 -9.39 -4.51
CA THR A 100 9.28 -10.67 -4.39
C THR A 100 8.54 -11.65 -3.49
N VAL A 101 8.08 -11.19 -2.32
CA VAL A 101 7.41 -12.09 -1.37
C VAL A 101 6.01 -12.46 -1.84
N PHE A 102 5.28 -11.50 -2.42
CA PHE A 102 3.97 -11.78 -3.00
C PHE A 102 4.04 -12.80 -4.14
N ASN A 103 5.00 -12.65 -5.06
CA ASN A 103 5.17 -13.59 -6.18
C ASN A 103 5.54 -14.99 -5.71
N ARG A 104 6.36 -15.13 -4.66
CA ARG A 104 6.67 -16.44 -4.06
C ARG A 104 5.42 -17.13 -3.50
N HIS A 105 4.54 -16.37 -2.86
CA HIS A 105 3.29 -16.91 -2.33
C HIS A 105 2.31 -17.40 -3.40
N VAL A 106 2.35 -16.81 -4.60
CA VAL A 106 1.54 -17.24 -5.75
C VAL A 106 2.09 -18.53 -6.36
N ASP A 107 3.42 -18.69 -6.43
CA ASP A 107 4.09 -19.85 -7.02
C ASP A 107 3.93 -21.13 -6.17
N ASP A 108 3.91 -20.99 -4.84
CA ASP A 108 3.65 -22.10 -3.90
C ASP A 108 2.17 -22.57 -3.90
N GLY A 109 1.29 -21.91 -4.67
CA GLY A 109 -0.15 -22.18 -4.75
C GLY A 109 -0.63 -23.05 -5.93
N GLU A 110 0.19 -23.31 -6.95
CA GLU A 110 -0.18 -24.17 -8.09
C GLU A 110 0.75 -25.39 -8.22
N GLY A 111 0.37 -26.50 -7.58
CA GLY A 111 0.84 -27.81 -7.98
C GLY A 111 -0.04 -28.40 -9.08
N PRO A 112 0.48 -28.77 -10.27
CA PRO A 112 -0.32 -29.50 -11.25
C PRO A 112 -0.58 -30.91 -10.70
N LYS A 113 -1.79 -31.15 -10.17
CA LYS A 113 -2.28 -32.50 -9.89
C LYS A 113 -2.79 -33.13 -11.17
N ASN A 114 -1.88 -33.63 -12.00
CA ASN A 114 -2.20 -34.57 -13.08
C ASN A 114 -1.23 -35.76 -13.02
N GLY A 115 -1.80 -36.95 -12.81
CA GLY A 115 -1.14 -38.26 -12.74
C GLY A 115 -1.74 -39.07 -11.58
N ASP A 116 -2.39 -40.22 -11.74
CA ASP A 116 -2.64 -41.16 -12.85
C ASP A 116 -4.10 -41.65 -12.80
#